data_AF-A0A7C4G0F9-F1
#
_entry.id   AF-A0A7C4G0F9-F1
#
_cell.length_a   1.000
_cell.length_b   1.000
_cell.length_c   1.000
_cell.angle_alpha   90.00
_cell.angle_beta   90.00
_cell.angle_gamma   90.00
#
_symmetry.space_group_name_H-M   'P 1'
#
loop_
_entity.id
_entity.type
_entity.pdbx_description
1 polymer ?
#
loop_
_entity_poly.entity_id
_entity_poly.type
_entity_poly.pdbx_seq_one_letter_code
_entity_poly.pdbx_strand_id
1 'polypeptide(L)'
;MACYIASNDNRFYAAAEEAYGIAPPIGPQNRIPAVKLAVKQRVEQPQRKDKTGTRTYGGTPAGLRRETTFDLRSYMTGWADQGSEPGHGPLFEAALGGAAVFYGGGVAGSGCQGRTLVFGGSHGLSEGQAVSFGGEIRFVTAFAGEQAVFLNAPFTITPSEGSPLGRTVTYYPAEKLRSASVFDYWSPSGAVQRILCGAGVDKMQVRVNGDYHEFRFSGAAMDLIDSASFETGQGGLAHFPEEPAETGFDYSIIPGHLGQVWMGPIAERFFTLTGAEITLDNDLDLRAREFGSLLPRCLTAGTRKVTADFSLYGREDEATRALYQAARQRSPIEVMLQLGESPGQLFGIYMKSVVPETPEFDDDETRLEWHFRGCRAQGTIGDELVVAFG
;
A
#
# COMPACT_ATOMS: atom_id res chain seq x y z
N MET A 1 35.26 12.39 12.51
CA MET A 1 33.97 12.94 12.97
C MET A 1 33.25 13.46 11.75
N ALA A 2 32.03 13.00 11.47
CA ALA A 2 31.19 13.63 10.46
C ALA A 2 30.74 15.00 10.99
N CYS A 3 30.88 16.06 10.18
CA CYS A 3 30.48 17.41 10.59
C CYS A 3 28.95 17.60 10.59
N TYR A 4 28.21 16.72 9.89
CA TYR A 4 26.77 16.78 9.70
C TYR A 4 26.16 15.37 9.74
N ILE A 5 24.88 15.29 10.12
CA ILE A 5 24.07 14.07 10.04
C ILE A 5 23.76 13.79 8.57
N ALA A 6 24.06 12.58 8.10
CA ALA A 6 23.79 12.17 6.73
C ALA A 6 22.33 11.72 6.58
N SER A 7 21.53 12.43 5.80
CA SER A 7 20.13 12.05 5.54
C SER A 7 19.99 10.76 4.74
N ASN A 8 21.03 10.36 4.00
CA ASN A 8 21.03 9.12 3.22
C ASN A 8 21.26 7.87 4.08
N ASP A 9 21.72 8.04 5.32
CA ASP A 9 21.89 6.95 6.29
C ASP A 9 20.71 6.88 7.27
N ASN A 10 19.55 7.32 6.81
CA ASN A 10 18.32 7.30 7.58
C ASN A 10 17.65 5.92 7.45
N ARG A 11 17.15 5.39 8.57
CA ARG A 11 16.49 4.09 8.64
C ARG A 11 15.06 4.25 9.11
N PHE A 12 14.16 3.64 8.37
CA PHE A 12 12.73 3.69 8.65
C PHE A 12 12.19 2.31 9.00
N TYR A 13 11.29 2.27 9.98
CA TYR A 13 10.59 1.06 10.37
C TYR A 13 9.10 1.35 10.46
N ALA A 14 8.26 0.39 10.03
CA ALA A 14 6.82 0.49 10.13
C ALA A 14 6.25 -0.69 10.91
N ALA A 15 5.29 -0.41 11.80
CA ALA A 15 4.63 -1.44 12.59
C ALA A 15 3.16 -1.08 12.83
N ALA A 16 2.30 -2.10 12.81
CA ALA A 16 0.86 -1.93 12.99
C ALA A 16 0.56 -1.70 14.48
N GLU A 17 -0.35 -0.77 14.77
CA GLU A 17 -0.74 -0.47 16.14
C GLU A 17 -1.90 -1.36 16.58
N GLU A 18 -1.80 -1.98 17.75
CA GLU A 18 -2.93 -2.70 18.37
C GLU A 18 -4.04 -1.72 18.81
N ALA A 19 -3.64 -0.49 19.16
CA ALA A 19 -4.55 0.58 19.54
C ALA A 19 -4.04 1.92 19.02
N TYR A 20 -4.97 2.77 18.59
CA TYR A 20 -4.67 4.06 17.95
C TYR A 20 -3.74 4.93 18.81
N GLY A 21 -2.58 5.26 18.26
CA GLY A 21 -1.58 6.12 18.90
C GLY A 21 -0.66 5.43 19.89
N ILE A 22 -0.76 4.11 20.06
CA ILE A 22 0.16 3.32 20.89
C ILE A 22 1.22 2.71 19.99
N ALA A 23 2.46 3.17 20.15
CA ALA A 23 3.59 2.71 19.36
C ALA A 23 3.98 1.27 19.79
N PRO A 24 3.97 0.30 18.87
CA PRO A 24 4.34 -1.08 19.15
C PRO A 24 5.87 -1.23 19.24
N PRO A 25 6.38 -2.34 19.80
CA PRO A 25 7.79 -2.68 19.65
C PRO A 25 8.12 -2.96 18.18
N ILE A 26 9.33 -2.58 17.76
CA ILE A 26 9.86 -2.88 16.41
C ILE A 26 11.05 -3.82 16.47
N GLY A 27 11.20 -4.64 15.44
CA GLY A 27 12.38 -5.43 15.15
C GLY A 27 12.95 -5.15 13.77
N PRO A 28 14.06 -5.81 13.39
CA PRO A 28 14.70 -5.59 12.09
C PRO A 28 13.80 -5.91 10.89
N GLN A 29 12.86 -6.84 11.03
CA GLN A 29 11.88 -7.21 10.02
C GLN A 29 10.90 -6.07 9.66
N ASN A 30 10.77 -5.07 10.53
CA ASN A 30 9.92 -3.91 10.31
C ASN A 30 10.55 -2.84 9.42
N ARG A 31 11.82 -3.01 9.03
CA ARG A 31 12.56 -2.02 8.23
C ARG A 31 11.95 -1.88 6.84
N ILE A 32 11.92 -0.64 6.34
CA ILE A 32 11.45 -0.32 4.99
C ILE A 32 12.48 0.53 4.22
N PRO A 33 12.58 0.37 2.89
CA PRO A 33 13.45 1.15 2.02
C PRO A 33 12.81 2.50 1.68
N ALA A 34 12.55 3.33 2.69
CA ALA A 34 11.90 4.61 2.48
C ALA A 34 12.88 5.66 1.92
N VAL A 35 12.40 6.39 0.91
CA VAL A 35 13.11 7.48 0.24
C VAL A 35 13.00 8.76 1.06
N LYS A 36 11.80 9.00 1.61
CA LYS A 36 11.50 10.23 2.34
C LYS A 36 10.29 10.05 3.23
N LEU A 37 10.40 10.60 4.45
CA LEU A 37 9.27 10.86 5.34
C LEU A 37 9.16 12.37 5.58
N ALA A 38 8.15 12.99 5.02
CA ALA A 38 7.82 14.39 5.25
C ALA A 38 6.72 14.50 6.31
N VAL A 39 7.11 14.72 7.57
CA VAL A 39 6.15 15.02 8.65
C VAL A 39 6.05 16.51 8.85
N LYS A 40 4.83 17.00 9.03
CA LYS A 40 4.58 18.34 9.52
C LYS A 40 3.64 18.29 10.72
N GLN A 41 4.13 18.80 11.85
CA GLN A 41 3.29 19.10 13.00
C GLN A 41 3.06 20.60 13.10
N ARG A 42 1.81 21.01 13.33
CA ARG A 42 1.42 22.41 13.52
C ARG A 42 0.55 22.52 14.76
N VAL A 43 0.67 23.65 15.43
CA VAL A 43 -0.24 24.02 16.50
C VAL A 43 -1.43 24.73 15.87
N GLU A 44 -2.66 24.27 16.16
CA GLU A 44 -3.87 24.96 15.75
C GLU A 44 -3.97 26.27 16.54
N GLN A 45 -3.81 27.40 15.85
CA GLN A 45 -3.83 28.74 16.46
C GLN A 45 -5.19 29.39 16.23
N PRO A 46 -6.16 29.25 17.16
CA PRO A 46 -7.42 29.95 17.04
C PRO A 46 -7.18 31.45 17.14
N GLN A 47 -7.63 32.20 16.14
CA GLN A 47 -7.66 33.66 16.23
C GLN A 47 -8.73 34.08 17.23
N ARG A 48 -8.30 34.68 18.34
CA ARG A 48 -9.24 35.30 19.26
C ARG A 48 -9.87 36.52 18.58
N LYS A 49 -11.20 36.63 18.65
CA LYS A 49 -11.98 37.75 18.12
C LYS A 49 -12.39 38.76 19.19
N ASP A 50 -11.82 38.67 20.39
CA ASP A 50 -12.14 39.59 21.47
C ASP A 50 -11.60 40.99 21.21
N LYS A 51 -12.34 42.01 21.66
CA LYS A 51 -11.92 43.41 21.57
C LYS A 51 -10.93 43.69 22.69
N THR A 52 -9.65 43.72 22.35
CA THR A 52 -8.55 43.91 23.33
C THR A 52 -8.23 45.39 23.60
N GLY A 53 -8.75 46.33 22.81
CA GLY A 53 -8.44 47.76 22.93
C GLY A 53 -6.99 48.12 22.57
N THR A 54 -6.21 47.16 22.05
CA THR A 54 -4.81 47.33 21.65
C THR A 54 -4.56 46.66 20.29
N ARG A 55 -3.52 47.12 19.59
CA ARG A 55 -3.02 46.49 18.34
C ARG A 55 -1.92 45.45 18.60
N THR A 56 -1.54 45.24 19.85
CA THR A 56 -0.45 44.32 20.25
C THR A 56 -0.89 42.87 20.19
N TYR A 57 -0.05 42.00 19.62
CA TYR A 57 -0.22 40.55 19.68
C TYR A 57 0.09 40.03 21.08
N GLY A 58 -0.90 39.44 21.75
CA GLY A 58 -0.79 38.96 23.13
C GLY A 58 -0.05 37.61 23.30
N GLY A 59 0.49 37.04 22.23
CA GLY A 59 1.11 35.72 22.25
C GLY A 59 0.12 34.57 22.04
N THR A 60 0.69 33.36 21.97
CA THR A 60 -0.05 32.10 21.77
C THR A 60 -0.16 31.38 23.12
N PRO A 61 -1.38 30.99 23.57
CA PRO A 61 -1.52 30.18 24.78
C PRO A 61 -0.75 28.85 24.69
N ALA A 62 -0.28 28.33 25.82
CA ALA A 62 0.29 26.99 25.90
C ALA A 62 -0.80 25.91 25.80
N GLY A 63 -0.41 24.69 25.40
CA GLY A 63 -1.33 23.55 25.36
C GLY A 63 -2.42 23.67 24.30
N LEU A 64 -2.10 24.28 23.15
CA LEU A 64 -3.00 24.27 22.00
C LEU A 64 -2.95 22.91 21.30
N ARG A 65 -4.04 22.61 20.58
CA ARG A 65 -4.17 21.37 19.80
C ARG A 65 -3.08 21.28 18.74
N ARG A 66 -2.67 20.05 18.45
CA ARG A 66 -1.68 19.75 17.42
C ARG A 66 -2.35 19.04 16.26
N GLU A 67 -1.94 19.40 15.07
CA GLU A 67 -2.28 18.72 13.82
C GLU A 67 -0.99 18.15 13.24
N THR A 68 -0.97 16.85 12.99
CA THR A 68 0.18 16.14 12.45
C THR A 68 -0.21 15.49 11.13
N THR A 69 0.52 15.81 10.06
CA THR A 69 0.33 15.24 8.71
C THR A 69 1.62 14.62 8.23
N PHE A 70 1.54 13.57 7.40
CA PHE A 70 2.71 12.89 6.85
C PHE A 70 2.56 12.54 5.37
N ASP A 71 3.71 12.43 4.70
CA ASP A 71 3.89 11.87 3.35
C ASP A 71 5.14 10.98 3.37
N LEU A 72 4.94 9.68 3.22
CA LEU A 72 5.96 8.65 3.18
C LEU A 72 6.09 8.11 1.77
N ARG A 73 7.30 8.12 1.22
CA ARG A 73 7.64 7.53 -0.08
C ARG A 73 8.65 6.41 0.11
N SER A 74 8.44 5.29 -0.55
CA SER A 74 9.30 4.12 -0.46
C SER A 74 9.33 3.37 -1.79
N TYR A 75 10.43 2.68 -2.06
CA TYR A 75 10.50 1.75 -3.19
C TYR A 75 9.90 0.40 -2.80
N MET A 76 9.43 -0.33 -3.80
CA MET A 76 9.12 -1.74 -3.64
C MET A 76 10.42 -2.56 -3.52
N THR A 77 10.48 -3.43 -2.51
CA THR A 77 11.58 -4.37 -2.28
C THR A 77 11.06 -5.79 -2.15
N GLY A 78 11.98 -6.75 -2.23
CA GLY A 78 11.67 -8.14 -1.93
C GLY A 78 11.14 -8.36 -0.51
N TRP A 79 10.28 -9.37 -0.39
CA TRP A 79 9.79 -9.99 0.83
C TRP A 79 10.59 -11.27 1.11
N ALA A 80 11.82 -11.10 1.61
CA ALA A 80 12.77 -12.19 1.80
C ALA A 80 12.35 -13.19 2.89
N ASP A 81 11.77 -12.72 4.00
CA ASP A 81 11.21 -13.59 5.06
C ASP A 81 9.71 -13.76 4.88
N GLN A 82 9.32 -14.77 4.10
CA GLN A 82 7.92 -15.15 3.90
C GLN A 82 7.30 -15.89 5.10
N GLY A 83 7.99 -15.97 6.24
CA GLY A 83 7.45 -16.41 7.52
C GLY A 83 6.80 -15.28 8.33
N SER A 84 7.11 -14.03 8.01
CA SER A 84 6.54 -12.84 8.63
C SER A 84 5.85 -11.95 7.61
N GLU A 85 5.13 -10.94 8.09
CA GLU A 85 4.62 -9.88 7.23
C GLU A 85 5.78 -9.11 6.55
N PRO A 86 5.63 -8.63 5.30
CA PRO A 86 6.54 -7.69 4.68
C PRO A 86 6.70 -6.43 5.53
N GLY A 87 7.87 -5.77 5.47
CA GLY A 87 8.10 -4.53 6.22
C GLY A 87 7.09 -3.40 5.90
N HIS A 88 6.57 -3.36 4.67
CA HIS A 88 5.51 -2.41 4.28
C HIS A 88 4.11 -2.80 4.74
N GLY A 89 3.89 -4.05 5.16
CA GLY A 89 2.58 -4.61 5.48
C GLY A 89 1.75 -3.75 6.44
N PRO A 90 2.32 -3.26 7.56
CA PRO A 90 1.62 -2.33 8.45
C PRO A 90 1.03 -1.08 7.79
N LEU A 91 1.67 -0.56 6.74
CA LEU A 91 1.18 0.59 6.00
C LEU A 91 0.02 0.20 5.07
N PHE A 92 0.06 -1.01 4.51
CA PHE A 92 -1.06 -1.57 3.75
C PHE A 92 -2.25 -1.92 4.66
N GLU A 93 -2.01 -2.46 5.85
CA GLU A 93 -3.05 -2.65 6.88
C GLU A 93 -3.68 -1.30 7.29
N ALA A 94 -2.86 -0.25 7.49
CA ALA A 94 -3.37 1.08 7.82
C ALA A 94 -4.17 1.71 6.66
N ALA A 95 -3.78 1.44 5.40
CA ALA A 95 -4.48 1.95 4.21
C ALA A 95 -5.78 1.20 3.91
N LEU A 96 -5.77 -0.12 4.00
CA LEU A 96 -6.90 -0.96 3.60
C LEU A 96 -7.82 -1.27 4.79
N GLY A 97 -7.29 -1.30 6.01
CA GLY A 97 -8.01 -1.59 7.25
C GLY A 97 -8.10 -3.08 7.59
N GLY A 98 -8.03 -3.97 6.59
CA GLY A 98 -7.97 -5.42 6.79
C GLY A 98 -6.63 -5.86 7.36
N ALA A 99 -6.67 -6.92 8.17
CA ALA A 99 -5.46 -7.60 8.62
C ALA A 99 -4.81 -8.38 7.46
N ALA A 100 -3.51 -8.61 7.56
CA ALA A 100 -2.76 -9.51 6.69
C ALA A 100 -3.36 -10.94 6.70
N VAL A 101 -3.70 -11.45 5.52
CA VAL A 101 -4.20 -12.82 5.34
C VAL A 101 -3.13 -13.66 4.65
N PHE A 102 -2.55 -14.59 5.39
CA PHE A 102 -1.49 -15.46 4.88
C PHE A 102 -2.06 -16.68 4.16
N TYR A 103 -1.46 -17.01 3.03
CA TYR A 103 -1.49 -18.34 2.45
C TYR A 103 -0.12 -18.99 2.69
N GLY A 104 -0.09 -20.07 3.46
CA GLY A 104 1.14 -20.75 3.87
C GLY A 104 1.88 -21.49 2.75
N GLY A 105 1.38 -21.41 1.51
CA GLY A 105 1.80 -22.25 0.40
C GLY A 105 1.00 -23.55 0.36
N GLY A 106 1.31 -24.40 -0.62
CA GLY A 106 0.62 -25.67 -0.81
C GLY A 106 1.21 -26.47 -1.95
N VAL A 107 0.51 -27.52 -2.38
CA VAL A 107 0.89 -28.32 -3.54
C VAL A 107 -0.25 -28.35 -4.54
N ALA A 108 0.08 -28.16 -5.82
CA ALA A 108 -0.87 -28.31 -6.91
C ALA A 108 -1.33 -29.78 -7.01
N GLY A 109 -2.63 -29.98 -7.20
CA GLY A 109 -3.24 -31.26 -7.48
C GLY A 109 -3.32 -31.55 -8.99
N SER A 110 -3.89 -32.71 -9.34
CA SER A 110 -4.19 -33.03 -10.73
C SER A 110 -5.34 -32.18 -11.27
N GLY A 111 -5.30 -31.88 -12.58
CA GLY A 111 -6.38 -31.13 -13.25
C GLY A 111 -6.25 -29.60 -13.23
N CYS A 112 -5.09 -29.05 -12.84
CA CYS A 112 -4.79 -27.65 -13.08
C CYS A 112 -4.82 -27.35 -14.59
N GLN A 113 -5.59 -26.36 -15.01
CA GLN A 113 -5.70 -25.97 -16.42
C GLN A 113 -6.24 -24.55 -16.57
N GLY A 114 -5.55 -23.73 -17.36
CA GLY A 114 -5.98 -22.36 -17.64
C GLY A 114 -6.13 -21.56 -16.33
N ARG A 115 -7.34 -21.09 -16.06
CA ARG A 115 -7.68 -20.35 -14.82
C ARG A 115 -8.07 -21.25 -13.66
N THR A 116 -8.12 -22.57 -13.84
CA THR A 116 -8.48 -23.51 -12.76
C THR A 116 -7.20 -23.98 -12.08
N LEU A 117 -7.09 -23.70 -10.79
CA LEU A 117 -6.04 -24.24 -9.93
C LEU A 117 -6.66 -25.28 -8.98
N VAL A 118 -6.12 -26.50 -9.03
CA VAL A 118 -6.50 -27.59 -8.15
C VAL A 118 -5.40 -27.81 -7.13
N PHE A 119 -5.76 -28.10 -5.89
CA PHE A 119 -4.85 -28.35 -4.78
C PHE A 119 -4.85 -29.83 -4.40
N GLY A 120 -3.73 -30.34 -3.90
CA GLY A 120 -3.65 -31.73 -3.40
C GLY A 120 -4.48 -31.97 -2.12
N GLY A 121 -4.98 -30.92 -1.49
CA GLY A 121 -5.79 -30.94 -0.26
C GLY A 121 -6.70 -29.70 -0.17
N SER A 122 -7.39 -29.52 0.96
CA SER A 122 -8.21 -28.32 1.15
C SER A 122 -7.34 -27.06 1.16
N HIS A 123 -7.73 -26.03 0.41
CA HIS A 123 -6.89 -24.85 0.19
C HIS A 123 -7.02 -23.76 1.26
N GLY A 124 -8.16 -23.66 1.95
CA GLY A 124 -8.41 -22.62 2.96
C GLY A 124 -8.45 -21.17 2.46
N LEU A 125 -8.17 -20.93 1.17
CA LEU A 125 -8.24 -19.62 0.51
C LEU A 125 -9.64 -18.98 0.53
N SER A 126 -9.66 -17.65 0.54
CA SER A 126 -10.85 -16.81 0.32
C SER A 126 -10.86 -16.17 -1.09
N GLU A 127 -12.01 -15.66 -1.54
CA GLU A 127 -12.07 -14.85 -2.78
C GLU A 127 -11.20 -13.60 -2.62
N GLY A 128 -10.47 -13.24 -3.68
CA GLY A 128 -9.47 -12.20 -3.66
C GLY A 128 -8.13 -12.63 -3.04
N GLN A 129 -7.98 -13.84 -2.49
CA GLN A 129 -6.69 -14.23 -1.92
C GLN A 129 -5.69 -14.57 -3.03
N ALA A 130 -4.44 -14.16 -2.85
CA ALA A 130 -3.40 -14.42 -3.82
C ALA A 130 -2.81 -15.82 -3.68
N VAL A 131 -2.35 -16.39 -4.79
CA VAL A 131 -1.52 -17.60 -4.85
C VAL A 131 -0.35 -17.33 -5.79
N SER A 132 0.84 -17.80 -5.45
CA SER A 132 2.02 -17.65 -6.30
C SER A 132 2.54 -18.99 -6.84
N PHE A 133 3.03 -18.98 -8.07
CA PHE A 133 3.68 -20.12 -8.72
C PHE A 133 4.61 -19.64 -9.84
N GLY A 134 5.83 -20.19 -9.91
CA GLY A 134 6.74 -19.96 -11.04
C GLY A 134 7.09 -18.49 -11.31
N GLY A 135 7.20 -17.65 -10.28
CA GLY A 135 7.46 -16.21 -10.45
C GLY A 135 6.23 -15.39 -10.86
N GLU A 136 5.04 -15.96 -10.72
CA GLU A 136 3.77 -15.29 -11.00
C GLU A 136 2.86 -15.32 -9.78
N ILE A 137 2.04 -14.28 -9.63
CA ILE A 137 1.01 -14.16 -8.59
C ILE A 137 -0.36 -14.03 -9.24
N ARG A 138 -1.37 -14.75 -8.76
CA ARG A 138 -2.73 -14.72 -9.28
C ARG A 138 -3.72 -14.63 -8.12
N PHE A 139 -4.90 -14.10 -8.39
CA PHE A 139 -5.93 -13.87 -7.38
C PHE A 139 -7.09 -14.83 -7.58
N VAL A 140 -7.61 -15.38 -6.50
CA VAL A 140 -8.81 -16.23 -6.50
C VAL A 140 -10.03 -15.38 -6.84
N THR A 141 -10.84 -15.79 -7.81
CA THR A 141 -12.06 -15.09 -8.23
C THR A 141 -13.34 -15.86 -7.90
N ALA A 142 -13.26 -17.17 -7.75
CA ALA A 142 -14.39 -18.00 -7.33
C ALA A 142 -13.91 -19.39 -6.88
N PHE A 143 -14.79 -20.12 -6.17
CA PHE A 143 -14.55 -21.50 -5.76
C PHE A 143 -15.23 -22.48 -6.71
N ALA A 144 -14.51 -23.53 -7.11
CA ALA A 144 -15.07 -24.70 -7.76
C ALA A 144 -15.33 -25.85 -6.76
N GLY A 145 -14.77 -25.77 -5.55
CA GLY A 145 -14.95 -26.72 -4.45
C GLY A 145 -13.86 -26.53 -3.39
N GLU A 146 -13.77 -27.41 -2.40
CA GLU A 146 -12.77 -27.30 -1.30
C GLU A 146 -11.32 -27.47 -1.75
N GLN A 147 -11.10 -28.01 -2.95
CA GLN A 147 -9.79 -28.31 -3.52
C GLN A 147 -9.54 -27.59 -4.84
N ALA A 148 -10.45 -26.73 -5.31
CA ALA A 148 -10.33 -26.10 -6.61
C ALA A 148 -10.85 -24.67 -6.61
N VAL A 149 -10.07 -23.77 -7.19
CA VAL A 149 -10.39 -22.35 -7.32
C VAL A 149 -10.26 -21.89 -8.76
N PHE A 150 -11.00 -20.85 -9.10
CA PHE A 150 -10.78 -20.08 -10.32
C PHE A 150 -9.89 -18.87 -10.01
N LEU A 151 -8.96 -18.63 -10.92
CA LEU A 151 -8.02 -17.51 -10.88
C LEU A 151 -8.43 -16.43 -11.87
N ASN A 152 -8.01 -15.20 -11.59
CA ASN A 152 -8.25 -14.05 -12.46
C ASN A 152 -7.57 -14.22 -13.84
N ALA A 153 -6.36 -14.79 -13.85
CA ALA A 153 -5.59 -15.08 -15.05
C ALA A 153 -4.88 -16.45 -14.91
N PRO A 154 -4.59 -17.13 -16.04
CA PRO A 154 -3.80 -18.37 -16.00
C PRO A 154 -2.35 -18.09 -15.60
N PHE A 155 -1.67 -19.12 -15.10
CA PHE A 155 -0.21 -19.12 -15.02
C PHE A 155 0.38 -19.40 -16.40
N THR A 156 1.51 -18.77 -16.74
CA THR A 156 2.21 -19.03 -18.02
C THR A 156 2.63 -20.50 -18.12
N ILE A 157 3.13 -21.06 -17.02
CA ILE A 157 3.38 -22.49 -16.88
C ILE A 157 2.27 -23.06 -16.00
N THR A 158 1.50 -24.01 -16.52
CA THR A 158 0.44 -24.67 -15.74
C THR A 158 1.10 -25.54 -14.65
N PRO A 159 0.74 -25.36 -13.36
CA PRO A 159 1.26 -26.21 -12.29
C PRO A 159 0.91 -27.68 -12.56
N SER A 160 1.91 -28.56 -12.57
CA SER A 160 1.67 -30.00 -12.60
C SER A 160 1.38 -30.52 -11.19
N GLU A 161 0.70 -31.67 -11.08
CA GLU A 161 0.49 -32.33 -9.79
C GLU A 161 1.81 -32.47 -9.00
N GLY A 162 1.78 -32.11 -7.72
CA GLY A 162 2.93 -32.09 -6.83
C GLY A 162 3.79 -30.82 -6.92
N SER A 163 3.49 -29.88 -7.83
CA SER A 163 4.21 -28.61 -7.92
C SER A 163 4.01 -27.77 -6.65
N PRO A 164 5.08 -27.20 -6.07
CA PRO A 164 4.96 -26.34 -4.90
C PRO A 164 4.35 -24.99 -5.29
N LEU A 165 3.38 -24.54 -4.50
CA LEU A 165 2.81 -23.20 -4.57
C LEU A 165 3.48 -22.32 -3.52
N GLY A 166 3.80 -21.09 -3.91
CA GLY A 166 4.49 -20.14 -3.04
C GLY A 166 3.59 -19.56 -1.96
N ARG A 167 4.23 -18.99 -0.94
CA ARG A 167 3.55 -18.25 0.12
C ARG A 167 3.09 -16.91 -0.40
N THR A 168 1.95 -16.45 0.08
CA THR A 168 1.47 -15.09 -0.20
C THR A 168 0.92 -14.46 1.07
N VAL A 169 0.92 -13.14 1.11
CA VAL A 169 0.14 -12.37 2.07
C VAL A 169 -0.75 -11.41 1.31
N THR A 170 -2.04 -11.39 1.64
CA THR A 170 -3.06 -10.58 0.97
C THR A 170 -3.66 -9.57 1.94
N TYR A 171 -3.88 -8.34 1.49
CA TYR A 171 -4.52 -7.27 2.26
C TYR A 171 -5.81 -6.86 1.59
N TYR A 172 -6.86 -6.76 2.39
CA TYR A 172 -8.22 -6.45 1.94
C TYR A 172 -8.70 -5.12 2.50
N PRO A 173 -9.51 -4.39 1.73
CA PRO A 173 -10.28 -3.27 2.24
C PRO A 173 -11.24 -3.74 3.34
N ALA A 174 -11.34 -2.96 4.42
CA ALA A 174 -12.25 -3.19 5.55
C ALA A 174 -13.02 -1.93 5.91
N GLU A 175 -14.11 -2.05 6.67
CA GLU A 175 -14.91 -0.90 7.10
C GLU A 175 -14.19 -0.02 8.13
N LYS A 176 -13.32 -0.61 8.94
CA LYS A 176 -12.54 0.08 9.97
C LYS A 176 -11.10 0.20 9.53
N LEU A 177 -10.55 1.40 9.60
CA LEU A 177 -9.14 1.64 9.35
C LEU A 177 -8.31 1.32 10.58
N ARG A 178 -7.10 0.82 10.31
CA ARG A 178 -6.05 0.63 11.30
C ARG A 178 -5.12 1.84 11.29
N SER A 179 -4.23 1.91 12.28
CA SER A 179 -3.12 2.86 12.29
C SER A 179 -1.80 2.13 12.34
N ALA A 180 -0.77 2.79 11.86
CA ALA A 180 0.61 2.34 11.97
C ALA A 180 1.45 3.37 12.72
N SER A 181 2.54 2.91 13.30
CA SER A 181 3.64 3.75 13.76
C SER A 181 4.80 3.68 12.77
N VAL A 182 5.41 4.82 12.47
CA VAL A 182 6.63 4.92 11.65
C VAL A 182 7.77 5.49 12.49
N PHE A 183 8.85 4.72 12.57
CA PHE A 183 10.05 5.07 13.31
C PHE A 183 11.13 5.54 12.34
N ASP A 184 11.87 6.56 12.73
CA ASP A 184 12.77 7.34 11.88
C ASP A 184 14.08 7.59 12.63
N TYR A 185 15.14 6.86 12.24
CA TYR A 185 16.41 6.78 12.93
C TYR A 185 17.60 7.24 12.07
N TRP A 186 18.39 8.19 12.58
CA TRP A 186 19.63 8.66 11.98
C TRP A 186 20.88 8.21 12.73
N SER A 187 21.96 8.08 11.98
CA SER A 187 23.33 8.01 12.51
C SER A 187 23.95 9.40 12.69
N PRO A 188 24.66 9.67 13.80
CA PRO A 188 24.86 8.81 14.96
C PRO A 188 23.59 8.73 15.84
N SER A 189 23.49 7.70 16.70
CA SER A 189 22.33 7.45 17.57
C SER A 189 21.96 8.61 18.51
N GLY A 190 22.90 9.50 18.81
CA GLY A 190 22.66 10.74 19.57
C GLY A 190 21.93 11.85 18.80
N ALA A 191 21.61 11.64 17.51
CA ALA A 191 20.71 12.51 16.76
C ALA A 191 19.28 12.48 17.34
N VAL A 192 18.48 13.49 16.99
CA VAL A 192 17.05 13.48 17.32
C VAL A 192 16.37 12.42 16.47
N GLN A 193 15.88 11.37 17.12
CA GLN A 193 15.13 10.28 16.49
C GLN A 193 13.64 10.56 16.61
N ARG A 194 12.82 10.03 15.71
CA ARG A 194 11.37 10.34 15.69
C ARG A 194 10.49 9.10 15.59
N ILE A 195 9.29 9.21 16.14
CA ILE A 195 8.22 8.24 16.00
C ILE A 195 6.95 9.00 15.61
N LEU A 196 6.39 8.66 14.45
CA LEU A 196 5.06 9.09 14.04
C LEU A 196 4.07 8.03 14.53
N CYS A 197 3.26 8.32 15.54
CA CYS A 197 2.27 7.37 16.07
C CYS A 197 0.84 7.75 15.66
N GLY A 198 -0.04 6.75 15.61
CA GLY A 198 -1.41 6.91 15.17
C GLY A 198 -1.51 7.35 13.72
N ALA A 199 -0.58 6.93 12.85
CA ALA A 199 -0.61 7.30 11.44
C ALA A 199 -1.79 6.59 10.75
N GLY A 200 -2.82 7.35 10.41
CA GLY A 200 -3.92 6.91 9.56
C GLY A 200 -3.58 7.21 8.11
N VAL A 201 -3.57 6.18 7.26
CA VAL A 201 -3.32 6.36 5.83
C VAL A 201 -4.61 6.79 5.16
N ASP A 202 -4.67 8.06 4.78
CA ASP A 202 -5.76 8.61 3.99
C ASP A 202 -5.60 8.22 2.52
N LYS A 203 -4.37 8.35 1.99
CA LYS A 203 -4.06 8.04 0.59
C LYS A 203 -2.91 7.06 0.47
N MET A 204 -3.15 5.99 -0.26
CA MET A 204 -2.15 5.03 -0.72
C MET A 204 -2.04 5.12 -2.23
N GLN A 205 -0.81 5.23 -2.75
CA GLN A 205 -0.54 5.21 -4.18
C GLN A 205 0.50 4.14 -4.49
N VAL A 206 0.25 3.36 -5.54
CA VAL A 206 1.23 2.47 -6.15
C VAL A 206 1.53 2.98 -7.55
N ARG A 207 2.80 3.29 -7.81
CA ARG A 207 3.26 3.77 -9.11
C ARG A 207 4.05 2.69 -9.82
N VAL A 208 3.64 2.41 -11.03
CA VAL A 208 4.26 1.47 -11.97
C VAL A 208 4.88 2.33 -13.07
N ASN A 209 6.20 2.29 -13.18
CA ASN A 209 6.97 2.95 -14.23
C ASN A 209 8.12 2.04 -14.68
N GLY A 210 8.86 2.45 -15.72
CA GLY A 210 9.96 1.63 -16.26
C GLY A 210 11.20 1.53 -15.36
N ASP A 211 11.37 2.45 -14.41
CA ASP A 211 12.58 2.58 -13.59
C ASP A 211 12.46 1.76 -12.29
N TYR A 212 11.53 2.15 -11.41
CA TYR A 212 11.30 1.53 -10.11
C TYR A 212 9.82 1.64 -9.70
N HIS A 213 9.31 0.59 -9.09
CA HIS A 213 7.98 0.63 -8.47
C HIS A 213 8.03 1.39 -7.15
N GLU A 214 7.08 2.32 -6.96
CA GLU A 214 7.03 3.17 -5.77
C GLU A 214 5.72 3.00 -5.02
N PHE A 215 5.83 3.02 -3.69
CA PHE A 215 4.71 3.15 -2.78
C PHE A 215 4.73 4.54 -2.13
N ARG A 216 3.56 5.16 -2.05
CA ARG A 216 3.36 6.40 -1.32
C ARG A 216 2.19 6.29 -0.38
N PHE A 217 2.42 6.64 0.88
CA PHE A 217 1.42 6.65 1.93
C PHE A 217 1.34 8.05 2.52
N SER A 218 0.16 8.62 2.62
CA SER A 218 -0.02 9.94 3.20
C SER A 218 -1.31 10.04 3.98
N GLY A 219 -1.36 10.96 4.93
CA GLY A 219 -2.52 11.18 5.77
C GLY A 219 -2.18 11.98 7.01
N ALA A 220 -2.92 11.71 8.07
CA ALA A 220 -2.78 12.39 9.35
C ALA A 220 -2.35 11.41 10.45
N ALA A 221 -1.69 11.92 11.48
CA ALA A 221 -1.21 11.13 12.60
C ALA A 221 -1.68 11.73 13.93
N MET A 222 -1.68 10.90 14.98
CA MET A 222 -2.03 11.37 16.32
C MET A 222 -0.99 12.35 16.84
N ASP A 223 0.29 11.98 16.79
CA ASP A 223 1.38 12.81 17.30
C ASP A 223 2.71 12.50 16.59
N LEU A 224 3.70 13.37 16.83
CA LEU A 224 5.10 13.17 16.48
C LEU A 224 5.92 13.23 17.76
N ILE A 225 6.49 12.10 18.14
CA ILE A 225 7.31 11.93 19.33
C ILE A 225 8.78 12.01 18.90
N ASP A 226 9.63 12.69 19.67
CA ASP A 226 11.06 12.78 19.40
C ASP A 226 11.91 12.42 20.61
N SER A 227 13.11 11.89 20.37
CA SER A 227 13.99 11.41 21.44
C SER A 227 14.54 12.50 22.36
N ALA A 228 14.57 13.76 21.92
CA ALA A 228 15.15 14.87 22.69
C ALA A 228 14.15 15.51 23.66
N SER A 229 12.87 15.46 23.35
CA SER A 229 11.78 15.98 24.18
C SER A 229 10.85 14.90 24.75
N PHE A 230 11.23 13.63 24.61
CA PHE A 230 10.44 12.48 25.06
C PHE A 230 10.08 12.56 26.54
N GLU A 231 8.81 12.32 26.84
CA GLU A 231 8.29 12.13 28.19
C GLU A 231 7.69 10.73 28.33
N THR A 232 7.97 10.06 29.46
CA THR A 232 7.40 8.74 29.75
C THR A 232 5.88 8.73 29.64
N GLY A 233 5.34 7.75 28.90
CA GLY A 233 3.92 7.59 28.61
C GLY A 233 3.51 8.08 27.22
N GLN A 234 4.33 8.89 26.55
CA GLN A 234 4.07 9.28 25.15
C GLN A 234 4.05 8.04 24.25
N GLY A 235 3.01 7.92 23.40
CA GLY A 235 2.83 6.75 22.55
C GLY A 235 2.66 5.43 23.30
N GLY A 236 2.34 5.46 24.61
CA GLY A 236 2.31 4.27 25.46
C GLY A 236 3.70 3.73 25.84
N LEU A 237 4.77 4.46 25.57
CA LEU A 237 6.15 4.02 25.77
C LEU A 237 6.68 4.40 27.15
N ALA A 238 7.44 3.50 27.78
CA ALA A 238 8.12 3.79 29.05
C ALA A 238 9.42 4.61 28.84
N HIS A 239 10.11 4.33 27.74
CA HIS A 239 11.35 4.97 27.28
C HIS A 239 11.30 5.11 25.76
N PHE A 240 12.07 6.05 25.20
CA PHE A 240 12.23 6.13 23.76
C PHE A 240 12.98 4.88 23.27
N PRO A 241 12.43 4.10 22.31
CA PRO A 241 13.03 2.83 21.88
C PRO A 241 14.35 3.07 21.14
N GLU A 242 15.35 2.27 21.50
CA GLU A 242 16.59 2.19 20.73
C GLU A 242 16.31 1.60 19.34
N GLU A 243 17.12 1.98 18.37
CA GLU A 243 17.04 1.39 17.03
C GLU A 243 17.33 -0.12 17.11
N PRO A 244 16.52 -0.98 16.47
CA PRO A 244 16.81 -2.41 16.40
C PRO A 244 18.21 -2.67 15.84
N ALA A 245 18.90 -3.69 16.38
CA ALA A 245 20.20 -4.10 15.88
C ALA A 245 20.10 -4.49 14.39
N GLU A 246 20.96 -3.92 13.55
CA GLU A 246 20.95 -4.20 12.12
C GLU A 246 21.19 -5.69 11.86
N THR A 247 20.22 -6.35 11.23
CA THR A 247 20.40 -7.65 10.59
C THR A 247 20.16 -7.46 9.11
N GLY A 248 20.99 -8.10 8.28
CA GLY A 248 21.17 -7.82 6.85
C GLY A 248 19.86 -7.54 6.11
N PHE A 249 19.53 -6.25 5.99
CA PHE A 249 18.35 -5.79 5.27
C PHE A 249 18.61 -5.93 3.77
N ASP A 250 17.68 -6.58 3.08
CA ASP A 250 17.77 -6.71 1.62
C ASP A 250 17.31 -5.41 0.95
N TYR A 251 18.26 -4.69 0.37
CA TYR A 251 18.02 -3.48 -0.41
C TYR A 251 17.74 -3.79 -1.88
N SER A 252 17.40 -5.03 -2.24
CA SER A 252 17.00 -5.40 -3.60
C SER A 252 15.71 -4.68 -3.99
N ILE A 253 15.87 -3.52 -4.63
CA ILE A 253 14.79 -2.78 -5.26
C ILE A 253 14.40 -3.52 -6.53
N ILE A 254 13.10 -3.70 -6.73
CA ILE A 254 12.57 -4.43 -7.87
C ILE A 254 12.50 -3.46 -9.07
N PRO A 255 13.20 -3.76 -10.18
CA PRO A 255 13.18 -2.90 -11.36
C PRO A 255 11.78 -2.72 -11.94
N GLY A 256 11.47 -1.49 -12.35
CA GLY A 256 10.15 -1.08 -12.85
C GLY A 256 9.68 -1.82 -14.10
N HIS A 257 10.62 -2.17 -14.99
CA HIS A 257 10.33 -2.93 -16.21
C HIS A 257 9.91 -4.40 -15.97
N LEU A 258 10.05 -4.92 -14.74
CA LEU A 258 9.65 -6.28 -14.40
C LEU A 258 8.20 -6.31 -13.92
N GLY A 259 7.35 -7.00 -14.67
CA GLY A 259 5.95 -7.17 -14.31
C GLY A 259 5.10 -7.71 -15.46
N GLN A 260 3.82 -7.88 -15.16
CA GLN A 260 2.79 -8.30 -16.10
C GLN A 260 1.51 -7.54 -15.81
N VAL A 261 0.71 -7.29 -16.84
CA VAL A 261 -0.61 -6.70 -16.67
C VAL A 261 -1.65 -7.51 -17.41
N TRP A 262 -2.80 -7.70 -16.77
CA TRP A 262 -3.97 -8.36 -17.32
C TRP A 262 -5.15 -7.42 -17.18
N MET A 263 -5.82 -7.09 -18.28
CA MET A 263 -6.96 -6.19 -18.23
C MET A 263 -7.97 -6.47 -19.34
N GLY A 264 -9.17 -5.92 -19.19
CA GLY A 264 -10.22 -5.94 -20.21
C GLY A 264 -11.52 -6.61 -19.73
N PRO A 265 -12.58 -6.59 -20.55
CA PRO A 265 -13.86 -7.25 -20.22
C PRO A 265 -13.69 -8.75 -20.02
N ILE A 266 -12.81 -9.35 -20.81
CA ILE A 266 -12.21 -10.66 -20.58
C ILE A 266 -10.73 -10.37 -20.36
N ALA A 267 -10.22 -10.61 -19.14
CA ALA A 267 -8.85 -10.24 -18.81
C ALA A 267 -7.84 -10.94 -19.73
N GLU A 268 -7.12 -10.14 -20.52
CA GLU A 268 -6.05 -10.55 -21.42
C GLU A 268 -4.74 -9.85 -21.06
N ARG A 269 -3.61 -10.45 -21.42
CA ARG A 269 -2.29 -9.92 -21.08
C ARG A 269 -1.92 -8.78 -22.02
N PHE A 270 -1.63 -7.61 -21.44
CA PHE A 270 -1.10 -6.46 -22.18
C PHE A 270 0.42 -6.39 -22.02
N PHE A 271 1.11 -6.13 -23.14
CA PHE A 271 2.58 -5.98 -23.19
C PHE A 271 3.00 -4.54 -23.50
N THR A 272 2.04 -3.64 -23.64
CA THR A 272 2.25 -2.25 -24.10
C THR A 272 1.99 -1.21 -23.02
N LEU A 273 1.80 -1.62 -21.77
CA LEU A 273 1.69 -0.71 -20.64
C LEU A 273 2.99 0.10 -20.50
N THR A 274 2.88 1.41 -20.47
CA THR A 274 4.01 2.34 -20.32
C THR A 274 4.10 2.91 -18.90
N GLY A 275 2.95 3.01 -18.22
CA GLY A 275 2.88 3.41 -16.83
C GLY A 275 1.49 3.18 -16.23
N ALA A 276 1.43 3.10 -14.90
CA ALA A 276 0.19 3.07 -14.16
C ALA A 276 0.33 3.72 -12.77
N GLU A 277 -0.74 4.32 -12.28
CA GLU A 277 -0.88 4.77 -10.90
C GLU A 277 -2.21 4.26 -10.34
N ILE A 278 -2.14 3.45 -9.30
CA ILE A 278 -3.31 3.02 -8.53
C ILE A 278 -3.38 3.85 -7.28
N THR A 279 -4.48 4.56 -7.06
CA THR A 279 -4.71 5.40 -5.89
C THR A 279 -5.92 4.92 -5.11
N LEU A 280 -5.74 4.72 -3.81
CA LEU A 280 -6.81 4.56 -2.83
C LEU A 280 -6.87 5.82 -1.97
N ASP A 281 -8.06 6.35 -1.78
CA ASP A 281 -8.38 7.52 -0.97
C ASP A 281 -9.50 7.13 0.01
N ASN A 282 -9.22 7.20 1.31
CA ASN A 282 -10.13 6.77 2.37
C ASN A 282 -11.07 7.88 2.85
N ASP A 283 -10.88 9.13 2.39
CA ASP A 283 -11.61 10.30 2.89
C ASP A 283 -11.58 10.34 4.43
N LEU A 284 -10.38 10.16 4.99
CA LEU A 284 -10.14 9.97 6.41
C LEU A 284 -10.32 11.27 7.19
N ASP A 285 -11.08 11.20 8.28
CA ASP A 285 -11.19 12.27 9.27
C ASP A 285 -10.64 11.84 10.64
N LEU A 286 -10.21 12.83 11.42
CA LEU A 286 -9.70 12.65 12.77
C LEU A 286 -10.68 13.21 13.79
N ARG A 287 -10.91 12.45 14.86
CA ARG A 287 -11.61 12.96 16.05
C ARG A 287 -10.69 13.85 16.89
N ALA A 288 -10.32 15.00 16.33
CA ALA A 288 -9.30 15.92 16.86
C ALA A 288 -9.87 17.15 17.58
N ARG A 289 -11.19 17.37 17.50
CA ARG A 289 -11.85 18.61 18.00
C ARG A 289 -12.67 18.40 19.27
N GLU A 290 -12.28 17.43 20.10
CA GLU A 290 -12.97 17.14 21.35
C GLU A 290 -12.58 18.09 22.49
N PHE A 291 -13.49 18.28 23.44
CA PHE A 291 -13.21 19.01 24.67
C PHE A 291 -12.29 18.20 25.58
N GLY A 292 -11.29 18.86 26.18
CA GLY A 292 -10.34 18.20 27.08
C GLY A 292 -9.27 17.34 26.38
N SER A 293 -9.16 17.40 25.05
CA SER A 293 -8.13 16.68 24.31
C SER A 293 -7.26 17.61 23.45
N LEU A 294 -5.95 17.35 23.48
CA LEU A 294 -4.94 18.04 22.68
C LEU A 294 -4.58 17.30 21.40
N LEU A 295 -4.82 15.99 21.38
CA LEU A 295 -4.47 15.06 20.31
C LEU A 295 -5.72 14.38 19.77
N PRO A 296 -5.72 13.93 18.50
CA PRO A 296 -6.77 13.07 17.97
C PRO A 296 -7.05 11.84 18.84
N ARG A 297 -8.32 11.43 18.97
CA ARG A 297 -8.69 10.25 19.78
C ARG A 297 -8.93 8.98 18.98
N CYS A 298 -9.29 9.11 17.71
CA CYS A 298 -9.48 8.00 16.79
C CYS A 298 -9.51 8.47 15.33
N LEU A 299 -9.34 7.51 14.42
CA LEU A 299 -9.59 7.66 12.99
C LEU A 299 -11.07 7.39 12.69
N THR A 300 -11.61 8.11 11.71
CA THR A 300 -12.93 7.82 11.13
C THR A 300 -12.76 7.71 9.62
N ALA A 301 -13.16 6.58 9.04
CA ALA A 301 -13.11 6.35 7.60
C ALA A 301 -14.29 7.05 6.91
N GLY A 302 -14.03 7.74 5.80
CA GLY A 302 -15.06 8.29 4.93
C GLY A 302 -15.41 7.33 3.78
N THR A 303 -15.93 7.88 2.69
CA THR A 303 -16.25 7.06 1.51
C THR A 303 -14.99 6.76 0.72
N ARG A 304 -14.55 5.50 0.75
CA ARG A 304 -13.37 5.09 -0.01
C ARG A 304 -13.57 5.28 -1.52
N LYS A 305 -12.53 5.79 -2.18
CA LYS A 305 -12.41 5.90 -3.62
C LYS A 305 -11.14 5.22 -4.09
N VAL A 306 -11.28 4.27 -5.01
CA VAL A 306 -10.16 3.62 -5.70
C VAL A 306 -10.17 4.02 -7.16
N THR A 307 -9.04 4.52 -7.66
CA THR A 307 -8.84 4.93 -9.04
C THR A 307 -7.60 4.30 -9.65
N ALA A 308 -7.70 3.96 -10.92
CA ALA A 308 -6.61 3.48 -11.75
C ALA A 308 -6.38 4.47 -12.89
N ASP A 309 -5.17 5.00 -12.98
CA ASP A 309 -4.68 5.74 -14.12
C ASP A 309 -3.64 4.88 -14.83
N PHE A 310 -3.70 4.75 -16.14
CA PHE A 310 -2.72 3.98 -16.88
C PHE A 310 -2.58 4.45 -18.32
N SER A 311 -1.41 4.18 -18.87
CA SER A 311 -1.06 4.52 -20.24
C SER A 311 -0.53 3.29 -20.97
N LEU A 312 -0.88 3.16 -22.24
CA LEU A 312 -0.44 2.06 -23.09
C LEU A 312 -0.30 2.48 -24.54
N TYR A 313 0.60 1.82 -25.28
CA TYR A 313 0.63 1.97 -26.73
C TYR A 313 -0.53 1.24 -27.38
N GLY A 314 -1.23 1.95 -28.27
CA GLY A 314 -2.31 1.41 -29.07
C GLY A 314 -1.81 0.32 -30.02
N ARG A 315 -2.58 -0.76 -30.14
CA ARG A 315 -2.32 -1.86 -31.07
C ARG A 315 -3.59 -2.22 -31.84
N GLU A 316 -3.39 -2.73 -33.04
CA GLU A 316 -4.45 -3.32 -33.86
C GLU A 316 -4.69 -4.78 -33.44
N ASP A 317 -5.19 -4.98 -32.22
CA ASP A 317 -5.59 -6.30 -31.70
C ASP A 317 -6.97 -6.25 -31.04
N GLU A 318 -7.55 -7.43 -30.82
CA GLU A 318 -8.90 -7.58 -30.27
C GLU A 318 -8.98 -7.05 -28.83
N ALA A 319 -7.97 -7.31 -28.00
CA ALA A 319 -7.90 -6.86 -26.62
C ALA A 319 -7.93 -5.33 -26.51
N THR A 320 -7.11 -4.62 -27.29
CA THR A 320 -7.05 -3.16 -27.30
C THR A 320 -8.36 -2.54 -27.80
N ARG A 321 -8.97 -3.15 -28.82
CA ARG A 321 -10.29 -2.73 -29.31
C ARG A 321 -11.39 -2.96 -28.28
N ALA A 322 -11.38 -4.10 -27.58
CA ALA A 322 -12.35 -4.42 -26.54
C ALA A 322 -12.22 -3.46 -25.35
N LEU A 323 -11.00 -3.10 -24.95
CA LEU A 323 -10.75 -2.10 -23.91
C LEU A 323 -11.30 -0.73 -24.30
N TYR A 324 -11.06 -0.27 -25.53
CA TYR A 324 -11.62 0.99 -26.02
C TYR A 324 -13.16 0.98 -26.04
N GLN A 325 -13.75 -0.12 -26.52
CA GLN A 325 -15.21 -0.28 -26.54
C GLN A 325 -15.78 -0.25 -25.12
N ALA A 326 -15.12 -0.91 -24.17
CA ALA A 326 -15.51 -0.90 -22.78
C ALA A 326 -15.49 0.52 -22.19
N ALA A 327 -14.45 1.30 -22.49
CA ALA A 327 -14.35 2.70 -22.09
C ALA A 327 -15.46 3.58 -22.68
N ARG A 328 -15.78 3.40 -23.98
CA ARG A 328 -16.88 4.13 -24.64
C ARG A 328 -18.25 3.77 -24.07
N GLN A 329 -18.45 2.53 -23.65
CA GLN A 329 -19.70 2.04 -23.09
C GLN A 329 -19.76 2.19 -21.56
N ARG A 330 -18.65 2.58 -20.93
CA ARG A 330 -18.45 2.59 -19.47
C ARG A 330 -18.78 1.22 -18.86
N SER A 331 -18.44 0.15 -19.56
CA SER A 331 -18.63 -1.21 -19.06
C SER A 331 -17.47 -1.61 -18.15
N PRO A 332 -17.73 -2.27 -17.01
CA PRO A 332 -16.68 -2.77 -16.15
C PRO A 332 -15.69 -3.70 -16.86
N ILE A 333 -14.41 -3.58 -16.49
CA ILE A 333 -13.32 -4.47 -16.87
C ILE A 333 -12.63 -5.01 -15.63
N GLU A 334 -11.98 -6.16 -15.74
CA GLU A 334 -11.04 -6.61 -14.73
C GLU A 334 -9.68 -5.94 -14.96
N VAL A 335 -8.95 -5.61 -13.89
CA VAL A 335 -7.56 -5.13 -13.97
C VAL A 335 -6.72 -5.84 -12.91
N MET A 336 -5.62 -6.44 -13.35
CA MET A 336 -4.61 -7.04 -12.50
C MET A 336 -3.21 -6.61 -12.94
N LEU A 337 -2.42 -6.14 -11.98
CA LEU A 337 -1.02 -5.80 -12.15
C LEU A 337 -0.19 -6.76 -11.30
N GLN A 338 0.82 -7.35 -11.90
CA GLN A 338 1.90 -8.03 -11.20
C GLN A 338 3.17 -7.22 -11.40
N LEU A 339 3.84 -6.88 -10.30
CA LEU A 339 5.14 -6.24 -10.27
C LEU A 339 6.17 -7.27 -9.79
N GLY A 340 7.32 -7.31 -10.45
CA GLY A 340 8.34 -8.34 -10.23
C GLY A 340 8.07 -9.69 -10.92
N GLU A 341 9.07 -10.56 -10.88
CA GLU A 341 9.07 -11.84 -11.61
C GLU A 341 9.68 -13.03 -10.84
N SER A 342 10.18 -12.80 -9.62
CA SER A 342 10.83 -13.83 -8.80
C SER A 342 10.03 -14.08 -7.52
N PRO A 343 9.96 -15.33 -7.01
CA PRO A 343 9.33 -15.62 -5.71
C PRO A 343 9.94 -14.78 -4.59
N GLY A 344 9.10 -14.24 -3.70
CA GLY A 344 9.54 -13.28 -2.68
C GLY A 344 9.83 -11.88 -3.24
N GLN A 345 9.59 -11.63 -4.52
CA GLN A 345 9.69 -10.30 -5.15
C GLN A 345 8.42 -9.97 -5.95
N LEU A 346 7.29 -10.64 -5.65
CA LEU A 346 6.04 -10.38 -6.34
C LEU A 346 5.19 -9.40 -5.54
N PHE A 347 4.60 -8.44 -6.22
CA PHE A 347 3.50 -7.63 -5.72
C PHE A 347 2.36 -7.67 -6.72
N GLY A 348 1.19 -8.09 -6.26
CA GLY A 348 -0.03 -8.14 -7.04
C GLY A 348 -0.98 -7.01 -6.64
N ILE A 349 -1.62 -6.39 -7.62
CA ILE A 349 -2.79 -5.53 -7.43
C ILE A 349 -3.93 -6.13 -8.24
N TYR A 350 -5.10 -6.29 -7.63
CA TYR A 350 -6.28 -6.81 -8.27
C TYR A 350 -7.48 -5.90 -8.04
N MET A 351 -8.17 -5.55 -9.12
CA MET A 351 -9.44 -4.84 -9.09
C MET A 351 -10.41 -5.61 -10.00
N LYS A 352 -11.40 -6.27 -9.39
CA LYS A 352 -12.35 -7.13 -10.11
C LYS A 352 -13.23 -6.38 -11.11
N SER A 353 -13.43 -5.08 -10.88
CA SER A 353 -14.36 -4.25 -11.66
C SER A 353 -13.90 -2.80 -11.67
N VAL A 354 -13.28 -2.38 -12.76
CA VAL A 354 -12.89 -1.00 -13.05
C VAL A 354 -13.75 -0.47 -14.18
N VAL A 355 -14.31 0.72 -14.06
CA VAL A 355 -14.98 1.39 -15.17
C VAL A 355 -13.96 2.30 -15.84
N PRO A 356 -13.46 1.95 -17.04
CA PRO A 356 -12.51 2.77 -17.74
C PRO A 356 -13.20 4.01 -18.31
N GLU A 357 -12.49 5.13 -18.28
CA GLU A 357 -12.90 6.34 -18.98
C GLU A 357 -12.38 6.32 -20.42
N THR A 358 -13.02 7.07 -21.33
CA THR A 358 -12.54 7.16 -22.72
C THR A 358 -11.11 7.72 -22.73
N PRO A 359 -10.14 7.05 -23.38
CA PRO A 359 -8.77 7.48 -23.32
C PRO A 359 -8.55 8.79 -24.08
N GLU A 360 -7.60 9.58 -23.61
CA GLU A 360 -6.99 10.64 -24.38
C GLU A 360 -5.93 10.03 -25.31
N PHE A 361 -5.91 10.48 -26.56
CA PHE A 361 -4.93 10.05 -27.55
C PHE A 361 -3.76 11.02 -27.56
N ASP A 362 -2.56 10.49 -27.37
CA ASP A 362 -1.32 11.24 -27.42
C ASP A 362 -0.50 10.76 -28.62
N ASP A 363 -0.33 11.67 -29.58
CA ASP A 363 0.41 11.47 -30.83
C ASP A 363 1.61 12.43 -30.95
N ASP A 364 2.10 12.97 -29.83
CA ASP A 364 3.30 13.82 -29.79
C ASP A 364 4.57 13.03 -30.18
N GLU A 365 4.55 11.70 -30.00
CA GLU A 365 5.63 10.78 -30.38
C GLU A 365 5.32 9.95 -31.63
N THR A 366 6.31 9.20 -32.11
CA THR A 366 6.15 8.29 -33.27
C THR A 366 5.14 7.16 -33.08
N ARG A 367 4.74 6.88 -31.84
CA ARG A 367 3.79 5.82 -31.47
C ARG A 367 2.61 6.45 -30.76
N LEU A 368 1.40 6.05 -31.15
CA LEU A 368 0.17 6.49 -30.51
C LEU A 368 0.05 5.89 -29.11
N GLU A 369 0.00 6.75 -28.09
CA GLU A 369 -0.24 6.37 -26.70
C GLU A 369 -1.67 6.72 -26.29
N TRP A 370 -2.27 5.85 -25.48
CA TRP A 370 -3.61 6.03 -24.94
C TRP A 370 -3.53 6.24 -23.44
N HIS A 371 -4.05 7.37 -22.97
CA HIS A 371 -4.06 7.73 -21.55
C HIS A 371 -5.45 7.54 -20.97
N PHE A 372 -5.60 6.56 -20.09
CA PHE A 372 -6.81 6.31 -19.33
C PHE A 372 -6.67 7.00 -17.96
N ARG A 373 -7.55 7.95 -17.66
CA ARG A 373 -7.50 8.76 -16.43
C ARG A 373 -8.81 8.69 -15.66
N GLY A 374 -8.71 8.63 -14.34
CA GLY A 374 -9.84 8.61 -13.42
C GLY A 374 -10.67 7.33 -13.48
N CYS A 375 -10.13 6.21 -13.97
CA CYS A 375 -10.88 4.96 -14.08
C CYS A 375 -11.24 4.46 -12.68
N ARG A 376 -12.52 4.36 -12.37
CA ARG A 376 -12.97 4.09 -11.00
C ARG A 376 -13.19 2.60 -10.77
N ALA A 377 -12.53 2.04 -9.75
CA ALA A 377 -12.84 0.69 -9.30
C ALA A 377 -14.16 0.68 -8.50
N GLN A 378 -14.91 -0.40 -8.65
CA GLN A 378 -16.20 -0.63 -8.03
C GLN A 378 -16.16 -1.93 -7.23
N GLY A 379 -16.79 -1.89 -6.07
CA GLY A 379 -16.93 -3.03 -5.18
C GLY A 379 -18.32 -3.09 -4.57
N THR A 380 -18.64 -4.23 -3.99
CA THR A 380 -19.90 -4.52 -3.30
C THR A 380 -19.72 -4.66 -1.80
N ILE A 381 -18.62 -5.26 -1.35
CA ILE A 381 -18.37 -5.62 0.06
C ILE A 381 -16.89 -5.43 0.44
N GLY A 382 -16.29 -4.30 0.07
CA GLY A 382 -14.87 -4.05 0.36
C GLY A 382 -13.93 -4.86 -0.54
N ASP A 383 -14.33 -5.08 -1.79
CA ASP A 383 -13.66 -5.92 -2.79
C ASP A 383 -13.27 -5.13 -4.05
N GLU A 384 -13.27 -3.80 -3.96
CA GLU A 384 -12.88 -2.88 -5.04
C GLU A 384 -11.38 -2.92 -5.37
N LEU A 385 -10.53 -3.31 -4.41
CA LEU A 385 -9.08 -3.38 -4.53
C LEU A 385 -8.55 -4.48 -3.63
N VAL A 386 -7.64 -5.30 -4.11
CA VAL A 386 -6.88 -6.24 -3.29
C VAL A 386 -5.41 -6.13 -3.66
N VAL A 387 -4.53 -6.18 -2.67
CA VAL A 387 -3.08 -6.19 -2.90
C VAL A 387 -2.45 -7.39 -2.19
N ALA A 388 -1.38 -7.93 -2.76
CA ALA A 388 -0.69 -9.07 -2.18
C ALA A 388 0.80 -9.06 -2.47
N PHE A 389 1.57 -9.70 -1.59
CA PHE A 389 2.98 -10.02 -1.79
C PHE A 389 3.14 -11.53 -1.95
N GLY A 390 4.12 -11.98 -2.74
CA GLY A 390 4.32 -13.41 -3.03
C GLY A 390 5.73 -13.80 -3.47
#